data_AF-A0A0G0ZVV2-F1
#
_entry.id   AF-A0A0G0ZVV2-F1
#
_cell.length_a   1.000
_cell.length_b   1.000
_cell.length_c   1.000
_cell.angle_alpha   90.00
_cell.angle_beta   90.00
_cell.angle_gamma   90.00
#
_symmetry.space_group_name_H-M   'P 1'
#
loop_
_entity.id
_entity.type
_entity.pdbx_description
1 polymer ?
#
loop_
_entity_poly.entity_id
_entity_poly.type
_entity_poly.pdbx_seq_one_letter_code
_entity_poly.pdbx_strand_id
1 'polypeptide(L)'
;MELEELIGRSLEGFSVKKMTELYRVNEDGKKMKSVGFFQDGNIAKAFAQNQPSPEYYQTGENFVLTDGKVGFVVNNENITLMNDEKTALEIREKALAKLSLEERAILQI
;
A
#
# COMPACT_ATOMS: atom_id res chain seq x y z
N MET A 1 8.74 16.63 2.43
CA MET A 1 9.50 16.63 3.70
C MET A 1 10.42 15.45 3.59
N GLU A 2 11.72 15.70 3.62
CA GLU A 2 12.75 14.67 3.50
C GLU A 2 13.16 14.20 4.91
N LEU A 3 13.68 12.98 5.03
CA LEU A 3 14.03 12.40 6.34
C LEU A 3 15.09 13.24 7.08
N GLU A 4 16.05 13.80 6.34
CA GLU A 4 17.11 14.66 6.86
C GLU A 4 16.57 15.93 7.51
N GLU A 5 15.38 16.40 7.10
CA GLU A 5 14.73 17.59 7.66
C GLU A 5 14.19 17.36 9.08
N LEU A 6 14.10 16.10 9.52
CA LEU A 6 13.69 15.73 10.88
C LEU A 6 14.84 15.80 11.89
N ILE A 7 16.10 15.94 11.43
CA ILE A 7 17.26 16.00 12.32
C ILE A 7 17.17 17.25 13.21
N GLY A 8 17.18 17.04 14.53
CA GLY A 8 17.11 18.12 15.52
C GLY A 8 15.71 18.73 15.69
N ARG A 9 14.67 18.18 15.05
CA ARG A 9 13.27 18.57 15.27
C ARG A 9 12.59 17.65 16.28
N SER A 10 11.54 18.16 16.92
CA SER A 10 10.65 17.33 17.74
C SER A 10 9.90 16.35 16.85
N LEU A 11 9.86 15.07 17.26
CA LEU A 11 9.10 14.01 16.60
C LEU A 11 7.72 13.81 17.25
N GLU A 12 7.23 14.78 18.01
CA GLU A 12 5.93 14.71 18.66
C GLU A 12 4.82 14.54 17.61
N GLY A 13 3.96 13.52 17.80
CA GLY A 13 2.93 13.13 16.83
C GLY A 13 3.39 12.09 15.80
N PHE A 14 4.69 11.82 15.66
CA PHE A 14 5.18 10.69 14.88
C PHE A 14 5.18 9.40 15.71
N SER A 15 4.87 8.30 15.06
CA SER A 15 4.89 6.95 15.65
C SER A 15 5.46 5.95 14.66
N VAL A 16 6.17 4.94 15.17
CA VAL A 16 6.58 3.81 14.34
C VAL A 16 5.43 2.83 14.26
N LYS A 17 4.97 2.55 13.03
CA LYS A 17 3.92 1.58 12.76
C LYS A 17 4.46 0.48 11.86
N LYS A 18 4.01 -0.75 12.12
CA LYS A 18 4.20 -1.87 11.20
C LYS A 18 3.17 -1.72 10.07
N MET A 19 3.64 -1.63 8.84
CA MET A 19 2.81 -1.46 7.65
C MET A 19 3.18 -2.49 6.58
N THR A 20 2.25 -2.76 5.68
CA THR A 20 2.49 -3.64 4.53
C THR A 20 2.90 -2.80 3.34
N GLU A 21 4.15 -2.93 2.93
CA GLU A 21 4.67 -2.39 1.68
C GLU A 21 4.18 -3.22 0.50
N LEU A 22 3.68 -2.55 -0.53
CA LEU A 22 3.55 -3.09 -1.88
C LEU A 22 4.72 -2.60 -2.71
N TYR A 23 5.44 -3.51 -3.37
CA TYR A 23 6.57 -3.18 -4.22
C TYR A 23 6.55 -3.99 -5.52
N ARG A 24 7.16 -3.42 -6.55
CA ARG A 24 7.37 -4.09 -7.83
C ARG A 24 8.67 -4.89 -7.80
N VAL A 25 8.66 -6.09 -8.38
CA VAL A 25 9.84 -6.93 -8.59
C VAL A 25 10.24 -7.01 -10.06
N ASN A 26 11.50 -7.31 -10.34
CA ASN A 26 11.98 -7.64 -11.69
C ASN A 26 11.73 -9.13 -12.00
N GLU A 27 12.17 -9.60 -13.18
CA GLU A 27 12.05 -11.00 -13.59
C GLU A 27 12.79 -11.98 -12.67
N ASP A 28 13.83 -11.52 -11.97
CA ASP A 28 14.56 -12.31 -10.97
C ASP A 28 13.91 -12.31 -9.58
N GLY A 29 12.75 -11.66 -9.43
CA GLY A 29 12.07 -11.51 -8.14
C GLY A 29 12.70 -10.49 -7.19
N LYS A 30 13.69 -9.70 -7.64
CA LYS A 30 14.31 -8.65 -6.82
C LYS A 30 13.44 -7.41 -6.80
N LYS A 31 13.26 -6.83 -5.60
CA LYS A 31 12.57 -5.55 -5.40
C LYS A 31 13.22 -4.46 -6.24
N MET A 32 12.42 -3.80 -7.08
CA MET A 32 12.83 -2.66 -7.89
C MET A 32 12.39 -1.34 -7.26
N LYS A 33 11.12 -1.22 -6.90
CA LYS A 33 10.54 0.04 -6.44
C LYS A 33 9.31 -0.20 -5.56
N SER A 34 9.18 0.59 -4.51
CA SER A 34 7.97 0.68 -3.69
C SER A 34 6.83 1.40 -4.42
N VAL A 35 5.64 0.82 -4.33
CA VAL A 35 4.41 1.35 -4.92
C VAL A 35 3.62 2.12 -3.88
N GLY A 36 3.54 1.59 -2.65
CA GLY A 36 2.84 2.23 -1.54
C GLY A 36 2.85 1.38 -0.27
N PHE A 37 2.40 1.96 0.82
CA PHE A 37 2.34 1.31 2.14
C PHE A 37 0.92 1.37 2.68
N PHE A 38 0.44 0.22 3.16
CA PHE A 38 -0.92 -0.01 3.62
C PHE A 38 -0.92 -0.41 5.10
N GLN A 39 -1.96 -0.06 5.85
CA GLN A 39 -2.09 -0.52 7.23
C GLN A 39 -2.59 -1.97 7.25
N ASP A 40 -3.55 -2.30 6.40
CA ASP A 40 -4.08 -3.65 6.20
C ASP A 40 -3.34 -4.39 5.08
N GLY A 41 -2.70 -5.51 5.44
CA GLY A 41 -2.01 -6.37 4.49
C GLY A 41 -2.92 -7.06 3.48
N ASN A 42 -4.21 -7.26 3.79
CA ASN A 42 -5.18 -7.81 2.85
C ASN A 42 -5.52 -6.81 1.75
N ILE A 43 -5.63 -5.52 2.10
CA ILE A 43 -5.85 -4.44 1.12
C ILE A 43 -4.64 -4.32 0.20
N ALA A 44 -3.42 -4.37 0.75
CA ALA A 44 -2.19 -4.38 -0.06
C ALA A 44 -2.17 -5.53 -1.06
N LYS A 45 -2.48 -6.75 -0.61
CA LYS A 45 -2.54 -7.95 -1.47
C LYS A 45 -3.63 -7.83 -2.54
N ALA A 46 -4.83 -7.39 -2.16
CA ALA A 46 -5.93 -7.21 -3.10
C ALA A 46 -5.64 -6.12 -4.13
N PHE A 47 -4.93 -5.05 -3.73
CA PHE A 47 -4.48 -4.00 -4.64
C PHE A 47 -3.42 -4.52 -5.62
N ALA A 48 -2.47 -5.34 -5.15
CA ALA A 48 -1.45 -5.98 -5.99
C ALA A 48 -2.07 -6.81 -7.13
N GLN A 49 -3.11 -7.61 -6.80
CA GLN A 49 -3.83 -8.43 -7.77
C GLN A 49 -4.65 -7.62 -8.80
N ASN A 50 -4.90 -6.34 -8.54
CA ASN A 50 -5.62 -5.45 -9.44
C ASN A 50 -4.69 -4.51 -10.23
N GLN A 51 -3.37 -4.67 -10.13
CA GLN A 51 -2.41 -3.96 -10.97
C GLN A 51 -2.25 -4.61 -12.35
N PRO A 52 -1.83 -3.84 -13.38
CA PRO A 52 -1.38 -4.42 -14.63
C PRO A 52 -0.17 -5.34 -14.36
N SER A 53 -0.24 -6.60 -14.80
CA SER A 53 0.79 -7.63 -14.56
C SER A 53 1.04 -7.93 -13.07
N PRO A 54 0.04 -8.51 -12.36
CA PRO A 54 0.08 -8.75 -10.91
C PRO A 54 1.24 -9.64 -10.45
N GLU A 55 1.79 -10.47 -11.33
CA GLU A 55 2.96 -11.33 -11.08
C GLU A 55 4.23 -10.56 -10.70
N TYR A 56 4.32 -9.28 -11.08
CA TYR A 56 5.45 -8.41 -10.73
C TYR A 56 5.21 -7.58 -9.46
N TYR A 57 4.13 -7.83 -8.71
CA TYR A 57 3.83 -7.12 -7.48
C TYR A 57 3.85 -8.06 -6.27
N GLN A 58 4.58 -7.65 -5.24
CA GLN A 58 4.70 -8.40 -3.99
C GLN A 58 4.46 -7.49 -2.79
N THR A 59 4.11 -8.12 -1.67
CA THR A 59 3.90 -7.42 -0.39
C THR A 59 4.91 -7.87 0.65
N GLY A 60 5.39 -6.93 1.47
CA GLY A 60 6.30 -7.21 2.58
C GLY A 60 5.98 -6.33 3.79
N GLU A 61 6.29 -6.80 4.99
CA GLU A 61 6.11 -5.99 6.21
C GLU A 61 7.31 -5.07 6.44
N ASN A 62 7.05 -3.81 6.77
CA ASN A 62 8.09 -2.82 7.07
C ASN A 62 7.70 -1.93 8.25
N PHE A 63 8.70 -1.37 8.93
CA PHE A 63 8.50 -0.38 9.98
C PHE A 63 8.58 1.02 9.38
N VAL A 64 7.53 1.80 9.58
CA VAL A 64 7.37 3.15 9.02
C VAL A 64 7.21 4.13 10.16
N LEU A 65 8.04 5.17 10.19
CA LEU A 65 7.83 6.33 11.03
C LEU A 65 6.80 7.25 10.37
N THR A 66 5.67 7.50 11.00
CA THR A 66 4.57 8.28 10.41
C THR A 66 3.79 9.11 11.41
N ASP A 67 3.31 10.27 10.96
CA ASP A 67 2.34 11.14 11.63
C ASP A 67 0.89 10.90 11.16
N GLY A 68 0.68 9.88 10.31
CA GLY A 68 -0.60 9.57 9.67
C GLY A 68 -0.86 10.27 8.34
N LYS A 69 0.00 11.22 7.92
CA LYS A 69 -0.08 11.91 6.62
C LYS A 69 1.11 11.56 5.73
N VAL A 70 2.31 11.55 6.32
CA VAL A 70 3.57 11.21 5.64
C VAL A 70 4.26 10.07 6.38
N GLY A 71 5.01 9.26 5.65
CA GLY A 71 5.73 8.10 6.18
C GLY A 71 7.18 8.08 5.72
N PHE A 72 8.05 7.62 6.60
CA PHE A 72 9.47 7.40 6.31
C PHE A 72 9.82 5.96 6.65
N VAL A 73 10.44 5.26 5.69
CA VAL A 73 11.09 3.97 5.98
C VAL A 73 12.45 4.26 6.55
N VAL A 74 12.90 3.49 7.54
CA VAL A 74 14.16 3.69 8.28
C VAL A 74 15.43 3.44 7.39
N ASN A 75 15.29 3.45 6.07
CA ASN A 75 16.34 3.25 5.06
C ASN A 75 16.45 4.42 4.05
N ASN A 76 16.12 5.67 4.45
CA ASN A 76 16.20 6.89 3.60
C ASN A 76 15.23 6.98 2.41
N GLU A 77 14.15 6.19 2.37
CA GLU A 77 13.14 6.31 1.31
C GLU A 77 11.89 7.04 1.83
N ASN A 78 11.53 8.14 1.17
CA ASN A 78 10.22 8.79 1.36
C ASN A 78 9.15 7.93 0.70
N ILE A 79 8.03 7.76 1.40
CA ILE A 79 6.98 6.85 0.94
C ILE A 79 5.61 7.51 0.94
N THR A 80 4.80 7.10 -0.03
CA THR A 80 3.39 7.45 -0.08
C THR A 80 2.58 6.46 0.75
N LEU A 81 1.87 6.98 1.75
CA LEU A 81 0.90 6.21 2.51
C LEU A 81 -0.39 6.14 1.72
N MET A 82 -0.91 4.92 1.56
CA MET A 82 -2.18 4.70 0.88
C MET A 82 -3.32 4.80 1.90
N ASN A 83 -4.44 5.40 1.48
CA ASN A 83 -5.65 5.39 2.30
C ASN A 83 -6.38 4.07 2.04
N ASP A 84 -6.36 3.20 3.05
CA ASP A 84 -6.94 1.87 3.00
C ASP A 84 -8.44 1.89 2.68
N GLU A 85 -9.23 2.79 3.27
CA GLU A 85 -10.67 2.88 3.00
C GLU A 85 -10.96 3.24 1.54
N LYS A 86 -10.27 4.28 1.03
CA LYS A 86 -10.40 4.68 -0.37
C LYS A 86 -9.97 3.56 -1.31
N THR A 87 -8.85 2.90 -0.98
CA THR A 87 -8.31 1.79 -1.79
C THR A 87 -9.27 0.61 -1.77
N ALA A 88 -9.85 0.26 -0.63
CA ALA A 88 -10.83 -0.80 -0.51
C ALA A 88 -12.08 -0.52 -1.36
N LEU A 89 -12.54 0.73 -1.41
CA LEU A 89 -13.64 1.15 -2.28
C LEU A 89 -13.29 0.93 -3.76
N GLU A 90 -12.11 1.38 -4.21
CA GLU A 90 -11.65 1.20 -5.59
C GLU A 90 -11.49 -0.27 -5.98
N ILE A 91 -10.98 -1.10 -5.06
CA ILE A 91 -10.89 -2.56 -5.24
C ILE A 91 -12.30 -3.15 -5.37
N ARG A 92 -13.22 -2.75 -4.50
CA ARG A 92 -14.60 -3.23 -4.53
C ARG A 92 -15.28 -2.87 -5.85
N GLU A 93 -15.18 -1.63 -6.31
CA GLU A 93 -15.75 -1.20 -7.59
C GLU A 93 -15.16 -1.96 -8.78
N LYS A 94 -13.84 -2.16 -8.81
CA LYS A 94 -13.18 -2.97 -9.85
C LYS A 94 -13.59 -4.44 -9.80
N ALA A 95 -13.76 -5.00 -8.61
CA ALA A 95 -14.21 -6.38 -8.44
C ALA A 95 -15.66 -6.52 -8.92
N LEU A 96 -16.54 -5.60 -8.55
CA LEU A 96 -17.92 -5.56 -9.03
C LEU A 96 -17.97 -5.44 -10.55
N ALA A 97 -17.14 -4.58 -11.15
CA ALA A 97 -17.04 -4.41 -12.60
C ALA A 97 -16.70 -5.71 -13.36
N LYS A 98 -16.01 -6.67 -12.73
CA LYS A 98 -15.68 -7.97 -13.31
C LYS A 98 -16.81 -9.00 -13.23
N LEU A 99 -17.81 -8.78 -12.37
CA LEU A 99 -18.97 -9.65 -12.21
C LEU A 99 -20.05 -9.32 -13.26
N SER A 100 -20.68 -10.36 -13.80
CA SER A 100 -21.86 -10.22 -14.67
C SER A 100 -23.08 -9.72 -13.88
N LEU A 101 -24.11 -9.25 -14.57
CA LEU A 101 -25.34 -8.77 -13.91
C LEU A 101 -26.02 -9.90 -13.12
N GLU A 102 -25.94 -11.12 -13.62
CA GLU A 102 -26.48 -12.33 -13.00
C GLU A 102 -25.70 -12.71 -11.74
N GLU A 103 -24.37 -12.61 -11.77
CA GLU A 103 -23.51 -12.90 -10.60
C GLU A 103 -23.70 -11.88 -9.48
N ARG A 104 -23.89 -10.60 -9.82
CA ARG A 104 -24.22 -9.55 -8.84
C ARG A 104 -25.57 -9.79 -8.18
N ALA A 105 -26.57 -10.20 -8.97
CA ALA A 105 -27.91 -10.51 -8.45
C ALA A 105 -27.89 -11.69 -7.45
N ILE A 106 -27.04 -12.71 -7.68
CA ILE A 106 -26.86 -13.83 -6.74
C ILE A 106 -26.25 -13.35 -5.42
N LEU A 107 -25.32 -12.39 -5.47
CA LEU A 107 -24.63 -11.85 -4.30
C LEU A 107 -25.42 -10.75 -3.57
N GLN A 108 -26.61 -10.38 -4.06
CA GLN A 108 -27.46 -9.30 -3.52
C GLN A 108 -26.76 -7.94 -3.40
N ILE A 109 -25.93 -7.61 -4.39
CA ILE A 109 -25.17 -6.35 -4.50
C ILE A 109 -25.43 -5.64 -5.82
#